data_AF-A0A7S2K1T1-F1
#
_entry.id   AF-A0A7S2K1T1-F1
#
_cell.length_a   1.000
_cell.length_b   1.000
_cell.length_c   1.000
_cell.angle_alpha   90.00
_cell.angle_beta   90.00
_cell.angle_gamma   90.00
#
_symmetry.space_group_name_H-M   'P 1'
#
loop_
_entity.id
_entity.type
_entity.pdbx_description
1 polymer ?
#
loop_
_entity_poly.entity_id
_entity_poly.type
_entity_poly.pdbx_seq_one_letter_code
_entity_poly.pdbx_strand_id
1 'polypeptide(L)'
;AFFVMLGIGYVFSIVCDGRDSVTALYFAISTLSTAGMVTTKTVGNSAHVVFLSFYCLIGVPIYCTMLGSFANILTQRYMEQQVEETINASLTAAETEFLGHLADDAGRGEITLAEFTELELLRLGAVDRDTLRRIREQFERLDRCGAGKLQKSQILHAHHASA
;
A
#
# COMPACT_ATOMS: atom_id res chain seq x y z
N ALA A 1 -7.11 19.18 -3.74
CA ALA A 1 -8.47 19.01 -4.32
C ALA A 1 -9.56 19.04 -3.24
N PHE A 2 -9.50 18.16 -2.23
CA PHE A 2 -10.51 18.10 -1.16
C PHE A 2 -10.74 19.44 -0.43
N PHE A 3 -9.68 20.06 0.09
CA PHE A 3 -9.78 21.36 0.79
C PHE A 3 -10.35 22.49 -0.09
N VAL A 4 -10.14 22.42 -1.40
CA VAL A 4 -10.70 23.40 -2.36
C VAL A 4 -12.21 23.21 -2.46
N MET A 5 -12.70 21.98 -2.61
CA MET A 5 -14.13 21.70 -2.62
C MET A 5 -14.78 22.06 -1.28
N LEU A 6 -14.14 21.74 -0.16
CA LEU A 6 -14.60 22.14 1.16
C LEU A 6 -14.74 23.65 1.30
N GLY A 7 -13.75 24.42 0.80
CA GLY A 7 -13.81 25.89 0.76
C GLY A 7 -14.95 26.42 -0.12
N ILE A 8 -15.16 25.83 -1.30
CA ILE A 8 -16.24 26.22 -2.22
C ILE A 8 -17.62 26.00 -1.55
N GLY A 9 -17.84 24.85 -0.92
CA GLY A 9 -19.08 24.55 -0.20
C GLY A 9 -19.29 25.47 1.01
N TYR A 10 -18.21 25.78 1.75
CA TYR A 10 -18.24 26.70 2.88
C TYR A 10 -18.64 28.12 2.47
N VAL A 11 -17.97 28.68 1.44
CA VAL A 11 -18.26 30.03 0.93
C VAL A 11 -19.67 30.10 0.37
N PHE A 12 -20.11 29.08 -0.39
CA PHE A 12 -21.48 29.00 -0.89
C PHE A 12 -22.51 29.03 0.26
N SER A 13 -22.26 28.29 1.34
CA SER A 13 -23.19 28.22 2.48
C SER A 13 -23.29 29.54 3.26
N ILE A 14 -22.20 30.32 3.34
CA ILE A 14 -22.22 31.65 3.97
C ILE A 14 -22.85 32.69 3.06
N VAL A 15 -22.40 32.78 1.80
CA VAL A 15 -22.78 33.88 0.90
C VAL A 15 -24.20 33.71 0.37
N CYS A 16 -24.57 32.49 -0.04
CA CYS A 16 -25.85 32.25 -0.70
C CYS A 16 -26.97 31.89 0.29
N ASP A 17 -26.62 31.25 1.41
CA ASP A 17 -27.58 30.74 2.39
C ASP A 17 -27.55 31.54 3.72
N GLY A 18 -26.64 32.52 3.85
CA GLY A 18 -26.56 33.44 4.99
C GLY A 18 -26.31 32.75 6.33
N ARG A 19 -25.63 31.59 6.33
CA ARG A 19 -25.47 30.78 7.52
C ARG A 19 -24.33 31.24 8.41
N ASP A 20 -24.47 30.92 9.68
CA ASP A 20 -23.37 30.98 10.62
C ASP A 20 -22.21 30.10 10.14
N SER A 21 -20.98 30.56 10.39
CA SER A 21 -19.74 29.93 9.96
C SER A 21 -19.64 28.46 10.39
N VAL A 22 -20.12 28.12 11.58
CA VAL A 22 -20.09 26.73 12.07
C VAL A 22 -21.04 25.85 11.26
N THR A 23 -22.23 26.35 10.96
CA THR A 23 -23.24 25.62 10.17
C THR A 23 -22.81 25.48 8.71
N ALA A 24 -22.10 26.48 8.17
CA ALA A 24 -21.53 26.44 6.82
C ALA A 24 -20.44 25.37 6.67
N LEU A 25 -19.56 25.24 7.67
CA LEU A 25 -18.54 24.20 7.68
C LEU A 25 -19.17 22.82 7.81
N TYR A 26 -20.14 22.69 8.72
CA TYR A 26 -20.88 21.45 8.92
C TYR A 26 -21.62 21.00 7.65
N PHE A 27 -22.23 21.94 6.92
CA PHE A 27 -22.82 21.69 5.60
C PHE A 27 -21.78 21.14 4.61
N ALA A 28 -20.67 21.85 4.42
CA ALA A 28 -19.65 21.46 3.45
C ALA A 28 -19.09 20.05 3.71
N ILE A 29 -18.80 19.72 4.98
CA ILE A 29 -18.29 18.41 5.39
C ILE A 29 -19.37 17.33 5.24
N SER A 30 -20.58 17.58 5.74
CA SER A 30 -21.68 16.60 5.71
C SER A 30 -22.13 16.26 4.28
N THR A 31 -22.11 17.24 3.38
CA THR A 31 -22.44 17.03 1.96
C THR A 31 -21.35 16.23 1.24
N LEU A 32 -20.07 16.56 1.45
CA LEU A 32 -18.95 15.82 0.84
C LEU A 32 -18.84 14.39 1.38
N SER A 33 -19.17 14.17 2.65
CA SER A 33 -19.14 12.84 3.27
C SER A 33 -20.33 11.95 2.93
N THR A 34 -21.25 12.41 2.06
CA THR A 34 -22.53 11.76 1.70
C THR A 34 -23.56 11.66 2.82
N ALA A 35 -23.28 12.20 4.01
CA ALA A 35 -24.23 12.20 5.11
C ALA A 35 -25.44 13.11 4.83
N GLY A 36 -25.23 14.24 4.15
CA GLY A 36 -26.30 15.11 3.65
C GLY A 36 -27.25 15.64 4.73
N MET A 37 -26.80 15.77 5.98
CA MET A 37 -27.66 16.12 7.13
C MET A 37 -28.17 17.55 7.09
N VAL A 38 -27.50 18.42 6.33
CA VAL A 38 -27.94 19.80 6.11
C VAL A 38 -28.09 20.03 4.61
N THR A 39 -29.30 20.35 4.18
CA THR A 39 -29.58 20.78 2.81
C THR A 39 -29.63 22.30 2.71
N THR A 40 -29.60 22.88 1.51
CA THR A 40 -29.74 24.33 1.29
C THR A 40 -31.07 24.86 1.86
N LYS A 41 -31.09 26.05 2.48
CA LYS A 41 -32.32 26.66 3.02
C LYS A 41 -33.28 27.03 1.89
N THR A 42 -32.73 27.35 0.73
CA THR A 42 -33.43 27.93 -0.41
C THR A 42 -33.76 26.87 -1.48
N VAL A 43 -34.44 25.78 -1.08
CA VAL A 43 -34.80 24.66 -1.99
C VAL A 43 -35.65 25.12 -3.17
N GLY A 44 -36.39 26.23 -3.03
CA GLY A 44 -37.16 26.84 -4.12
C GLY A 44 -36.33 27.54 -5.20
N ASN A 45 -35.02 27.75 -5.00
CA ASN A 45 -34.15 28.35 -6.00
C ASN A 45 -33.43 27.28 -6.82
N SER A 46 -33.85 27.11 -8.07
CA SER A 46 -33.30 26.11 -9.00
C SER A 46 -31.78 26.24 -9.19
N ALA A 47 -31.20 27.44 -9.07
CA ALA A 47 -29.76 27.65 -9.20
C ALA A 47 -28.96 26.96 -8.08
N HIS A 48 -29.46 26.98 -6.85
CA HIS A 48 -28.79 26.37 -5.69
C HIS A 48 -28.82 24.84 -5.78
N VAL A 49 -29.94 24.29 -6.25
CA VAL A 49 -30.11 22.85 -6.44
C VAL A 49 -29.15 22.33 -7.52
N VAL A 50 -29.06 23.03 -8.66
CA VAL A 50 -28.14 22.65 -9.74
C VAL A 50 -26.68 22.73 -9.28
N PHE A 51 -26.30 23.79 -8.56
CA PHE A 51 -24.96 23.89 -7.98
C PHE A 51 -24.68 22.73 -7.03
N LEU A 52 -25.60 22.43 -6.10
CA LEU A 52 -25.45 21.34 -5.15
C LEU A 52 -25.31 19.98 -5.85
N SER A 53 -26.05 19.74 -6.93
CA SER A 53 -25.94 18.51 -7.72
C SER A 53 -24.54 18.32 -8.30
N PHE A 54 -23.97 19.35 -8.94
CA PHE A 54 -22.61 19.29 -9.47
C PHE A 54 -21.56 19.20 -8.36
N TYR A 55 -21.78 19.94 -7.27
CA TYR A 55 -20.90 19.91 -6.11
C TYR A 55 -20.83 18.52 -5.48
N CYS A 56 -21.96 17.84 -5.30
CA CYS A 56 -21.98 16.46 -4.82
C CYS A 56 -21.34 15.49 -5.82
N LEU A 57 -21.66 15.62 -7.11
CA LEU A 57 -21.17 14.72 -8.16
C LEU A 57 -19.64 14.69 -8.24
N ILE A 58 -18.98 15.84 -8.03
CA ILE A 58 -17.52 15.96 -8.10
C ILE A 58 -16.89 15.83 -6.71
N GLY A 59 -17.52 16.41 -5.70
CA GLY A 59 -17.00 16.49 -4.34
C GLY A 59 -16.95 15.13 -3.63
N VAL A 60 -17.94 14.26 -3.85
CA VAL A 60 -18.00 12.94 -3.21
C VAL A 60 -16.86 12.02 -3.68
N PRO A 61 -16.57 11.86 -5.00
CA PRO A 61 -15.40 11.12 -5.44
C PRO A 61 -14.08 11.68 -4.89
N ILE A 62 -13.93 13.00 -4.86
CA ILE A 62 -12.72 13.64 -4.30
C ILE A 62 -12.58 13.32 -2.81
N TYR A 63 -13.66 13.35 -2.04
CA TYR A 63 -13.64 12.94 -0.63
C TYR A 63 -13.24 11.47 -0.48
N CYS A 64 -13.78 10.58 -1.32
CA CYS A 64 -13.41 9.16 -1.34
C CYS A 64 -11.90 8.96 -1.58
N THR A 65 -11.31 9.69 -2.54
CA THR A 65 -9.86 9.60 -2.80
C THR A 65 -9.00 10.07 -1.63
N MET A 66 -9.43 11.11 -0.90
CA MET A 66 -8.76 11.55 0.32
C MET A 66 -8.83 10.46 1.39
N LEU A 67 -10.00 9.86 1.60
CA LEU A 67 -10.19 8.80 2.58
C LEU A 67 -9.33 7.58 2.25
N GLY A 68 -9.25 7.20 0.97
CA GLY A 68 -8.35 6.13 0.51
C GLY A 68 -6.87 6.45 0.76
N SER A 69 -6.46 7.70 0.53
CA SER A 69 -5.09 8.14 0.84
C SER A 69 -4.79 8.07 2.35
N PHE A 70 -5.76 8.44 3.18
CA PHE A 70 -5.64 8.33 4.64
C PHE A 70 -5.56 6.86 5.11
N ALA A 71 -6.37 5.98 4.51
CA ALA A 71 -6.31 4.55 4.75
C ALA A 71 -4.95 3.96 4.36
N ASN A 72 -4.37 4.40 3.24
CA ASN A 72 -3.03 3.99 2.82
C ASN A 72 -1.95 4.42 3.82
N ILE A 73 -2.02 5.64 4.35
CA ILE A 73 -1.06 6.10 5.38
C ILE A 73 -1.16 5.25 6.64
N LEU A 74 -2.39 4.92 7.07
CA LEU A 74 -2.61 4.10 8.26
C LEU A 74 -2.10 2.66 8.06
N THR A 75 -2.42 2.07 6.92
CA THR A 75 -1.98 0.70 6.57
C THR A 75 -0.48 0.63 6.37
N GLN A 76 0.14 1.63 5.74
CA GLN A 76 1.60 1.68 5.56
C GLN A 76 2.32 1.64 6.92
N ARG A 77 1.88 2.44 7.90
CA ARG A 77 2.48 2.43 9.24
C ARG A 77 2.33 1.07 9.93
N TYR A 78 1.18 0.45 9.78
CA TYR A 78 0.94 -0.88 10.34
C TYR A 78 1.82 -1.95 9.68
N MET A 79 2.03 -1.87 8.37
CA MET A 79 2.94 -2.77 7.65
C MET A 79 4.40 -2.55 8.06
N GLU A 80 4.85 -1.30 8.16
CA GLU A 80 6.22 -0.97 8.62
C GLU A 80 6.49 -1.52 10.02
N GLN A 81 5.53 -1.38 10.95
CA GLN A 81 5.65 -1.95 12.30
C GLN A 81 5.73 -3.48 12.28
N GLN A 82 4.89 -4.16 11.50
CA GLN A 82 4.94 -5.62 11.40
C GLN A 82 6.27 -6.13 10.81
N VAL A 83 6.83 -5.43 9.83
CA VAL A 83 8.15 -5.77 9.26
C VAL A 83 9.22 -5.68 10.36
N GLU A 84 9.23 -4.58 11.11
CA GLU A 84 10.21 -4.36 12.19
C GLU A 84 10.04 -5.37 13.33
N GLU A 85 8.81 -5.68 13.73
CA GLU A 85 8.52 -6.70 14.74
C GLU A 85 8.95 -8.09 14.29
N THR A 86 8.74 -8.44 13.02
CA THR A 86 9.11 -9.76 12.48
C THR A 86 10.62 -9.92 12.42
N ILE A 87 11.35 -8.90 11.94
CA ILE A 87 12.82 -8.93 11.85
C ILE A 87 13.45 -9.01 13.24
N ASN A 88 12.90 -8.29 14.22
CA ASN A 88 13.44 -8.28 15.58
C ASN A 88 12.96 -9.46 16.45
N ALA A 89 11.95 -10.22 16.01
CA ALA A 89 11.47 -11.37 16.73
C ALA A 89 12.48 -12.53 16.68
N SER A 90 12.70 -13.17 17.83
CA SER A 90 13.54 -14.37 17.95
C SER A 90 13.05 -15.49 17.02
N LEU A 91 14.02 -16.22 16.46
CA LEU A 91 13.74 -17.39 15.63
C LEU A 91 13.14 -18.54 16.44
N THR A 92 12.14 -19.19 15.85
CA THR A 92 11.50 -20.40 16.37
C THR A 92 12.35 -21.63 16.07
N ALA A 93 12.21 -22.69 16.86
CA ALA A 93 12.93 -23.96 16.65
C ALA A 93 12.81 -24.51 15.21
N ALA A 94 11.61 -24.41 14.61
CA ALA A 94 11.39 -24.83 13.22
C ALA A 94 12.12 -23.95 12.19
N GLU A 95 12.28 -22.65 12.47
CA GLU A 95 12.99 -21.71 11.59
C GLU A 95 14.50 -21.94 11.67
N THR A 96 15.02 -22.26 12.87
CA THR A 96 16.42 -22.65 13.04
C THR A 96 16.73 -24.01 12.40
N GLU A 97 15.81 -24.98 12.46
CA GLU A 97 15.95 -26.26 11.77
C GLU A 97 15.94 -26.09 10.26
N PHE A 98 15.06 -25.23 9.73
CA PHE A 98 15.03 -24.89 8.31
C PHE A 98 16.34 -24.23 7.83
N LEU A 99 16.89 -23.31 8.61
CA LEU A 99 18.23 -22.74 8.36
C LEU A 99 19.33 -23.81 8.38
N GLY A 100 19.24 -24.76 9.30
CA GLY A 100 20.16 -25.90 9.37
C GLY A 100 20.14 -26.72 8.09
N HIS A 101 18.94 -27.07 7.58
CA HIS A 101 18.81 -27.78 6.32
C HIS A 101 19.38 -27.01 5.12
N LEU A 102 19.15 -25.69 5.07
CA LEU A 102 19.69 -24.83 4.02
C LEU A 102 21.23 -24.79 4.02
N ALA A 103 21.84 -24.75 5.19
CA ALA A 103 23.30 -24.72 5.35
C ALA A 103 23.94 -26.09 5.06
N ASP A 104 23.29 -27.18 5.49
CA ASP A 104 23.72 -28.56 5.25
C ASP A 104 23.67 -28.94 3.77
N ASP A 105 22.65 -28.49 3.02
CA ASP A 105 22.57 -28.66 1.56
C ASP A 105 23.78 -28.03 0.84
N ALA A 106 24.32 -26.94 1.40
CA ALA A 106 25.53 -26.29 0.89
C ALA A 106 26.83 -26.94 1.41
N GLY A 107 26.73 -27.91 2.34
CA GLY A 107 27.86 -28.56 2.99
C GLY A 107 28.69 -27.62 3.87
N ARG A 108 28.10 -26.51 4.33
CA ARG A 108 28.77 -25.49 5.13
C ARG A 108 28.08 -25.43 6.49
N GLY A 109 28.79 -25.77 7.57
CA GLY A 109 28.24 -25.67 8.93
C GLY A 109 28.03 -24.24 9.44
N GLU A 110 27.94 -23.26 8.53
CA GLU A 110 27.79 -21.83 8.80
C GLU A 110 26.67 -21.28 7.93
N ILE A 111 25.81 -20.45 8.52
CA ILE A 111 24.70 -19.77 7.83
C ILE A 111 25.23 -18.51 7.13
N THR A 112 24.96 -18.40 5.84
CA THR A 112 25.31 -17.23 5.03
C THR A 112 24.20 -16.17 5.04
N LEU A 113 24.55 -14.93 4.70
CA LEU A 113 23.58 -13.84 4.55
C LEU A 113 22.45 -14.20 3.57
N ALA A 114 22.74 -14.97 2.52
CA ALA A 114 21.74 -15.40 1.54
C ALA A 114 20.67 -16.31 2.17
N GLU A 115 21.10 -17.31 2.96
CA GLU A 115 20.21 -18.25 3.65
C GLU A 115 19.40 -17.54 4.75
N PHE A 116 20.01 -16.60 5.49
CA PHE A 116 19.30 -15.76 6.45
C PHE A 116 18.27 -14.85 5.77
N THR A 117 18.62 -14.25 4.62
CA THR A 117 17.70 -13.40 3.86
C THR A 117 16.53 -14.22 3.29
N GLU A 118 16.78 -15.45 2.83
CA GLU A 118 15.74 -16.37 2.36
C GLU A 118 14.70 -16.66 3.46
N LEU A 119 15.18 -16.93 4.69
CA LEU A 119 14.29 -17.11 5.84
C LEU A 119 13.51 -15.83 6.17
N GLU A 120 14.18 -14.68 6.24
CA GLU A 120 13.50 -13.42 6.58
C GLU A 120 12.44 -13.04 5.54
N LEU A 121 12.67 -13.29 4.25
CA LEU A 121 11.67 -13.08 3.20
C LEU A 121 10.45 -14.01 3.35
N LEU A 122 10.65 -15.25 3.83
CA LEU A 122 9.57 -16.16 4.19
C LEU A 122 8.80 -15.68 5.42
N ARG A 123 9.51 -15.22 6.47
CA ARG A 123 8.89 -14.72 7.72
C ARG A 123 8.04 -13.48 7.49
N LEU A 124 8.52 -12.57 6.63
CA LEU A 124 7.77 -11.39 6.20
C LEU A 124 6.58 -11.71 5.29
N GLY A 125 6.42 -12.98 4.86
CA GLY A 125 5.40 -13.38 3.89
C GLY A 125 5.56 -12.71 2.52
N ALA A 126 6.72 -12.12 2.25
CA ALA A 126 7.02 -11.44 0.99
C ALA A 126 7.18 -12.43 -0.17
N VAL A 127 7.62 -13.65 0.15
CA VAL A 127 7.84 -14.74 -0.80
C VAL A 127 7.36 -16.05 -0.17
N ASP A 128 6.75 -16.92 -0.97
CA ASP A 128 6.38 -18.28 -0.58
C ASP A 128 7.49 -19.29 -0.91
N ARG A 129 7.41 -20.50 -0.33
CA ARG A 129 8.40 -21.57 -0.54
C ARG A 129 8.51 -22.01 -1.99
N ASP A 130 7.41 -22.01 -2.75
CA ASP A 130 7.44 -22.45 -4.15
C ASP A 130 8.17 -21.43 -5.03
N THR A 131 7.96 -20.13 -4.78
CA THR A 131 8.66 -19.06 -5.47
C THR A 131 10.17 -19.12 -5.19
N LEU A 132 10.59 -19.32 -3.93
CA LEU A 132 12.02 -19.49 -3.61
C LEU A 132 12.64 -20.70 -4.31
N ARG A 133 11.94 -21.83 -4.34
CA ARG A 133 12.38 -23.02 -5.08
C ARG A 133 12.58 -22.73 -6.56
N ARG A 134 11.64 -22.03 -7.20
CA ARG A 134 11.77 -21.63 -8.63
C ARG A 134 12.96 -20.71 -8.87
N ILE A 135 13.23 -19.78 -7.95
CA ILE A 135 14.40 -18.90 -8.03
C ILE A 135 15.69 -19.72 -7.94
N ARG A 136 15.73 -20.70 -7.02
CA ARG A 136 16.88 -21.61 -6.88
C ARG A 136 17.09 -22.47 -8.12
N GLU A 137 16.04 -23.07 -8.67
CA GLU A 137 16.10 -23.83 -9.92
C GLU A 137 16.60 -22.97 -11.10
N GLN A 138 16.16 -21.72 -11.17
CA GLN A 138 16.65 -20.79 -12.19
C GLN A 138 18.14 -20.48 -12.01
N PHE A 139 18.59 -20.28 -10.77
CA PHE A 139 20.00 -20.06 -10.45
C PHE A 139 20.85 -21.28 -10.86
N GLU A 140 20.43 -22.49 -10.51
CA GLU A 140 21.11 -23.74 -10.87
C GLU A 140 21.20 -23.95 -12.39
N ARG A 141 20.14 -23.60 -13.13
CA ARG A 141 20.17 -23.65 -14.61
C ARG A 141 21.18 -22.69 -15.21
N LEU A 142 21.43 -21.56 -14.57
CA LEU A 142 22.41 -20.56 -15.01
C LEU A 142 23.83 -20.94 -14.58
N ASP A 143 23.98 -21.55 -13.41
CA ASP A 143 25.24 -22.01 -12.86
C ASP A 143 25.63 -23.39 -13.42
N ARG A 144 25.90 -23.43 -14.72
CA ARG A 144 26.33 -24.67 -15.41
C ARG A 144 27.62 -25.28 -14.86
N CYS A 145 28.39 -24.51 -14.09
CA CYS A 145 29.66 -24.95 -13.51
C CYS A 145 29.51 -25.46 -12.07
N GLY A 146 28.33 -25.33 -11.44
CA GLY A 146 28.09 -25.72 -10.05
C GLY A 146 29.02 -25.01 -9.07
N ALA A 147 29.48 -23.80 -9.42
CA ALA A 147 30.44 -23.05 -8.62
C ALA A 147 29.77 -22.31 -7.44
N GLY A 148 28.43 -22.29 -7.40
CA GLY A 148 27.63 -21.51 -6.47
C GLY A 148 27.74 -20.00 -6.71
N LYS A 149 28.25 -19.59 -7.88
CA LYS A 149 28.55 -18.19 -8.22
C LYS A 149 28.28 -17.94 -9.70
N LEU A 150 27.52 -16.88 -9.99
CA LEU A 150 27.27 -16.42 -11.35
C LEU A 150 28.15 -15.21 -11.69
N GLN A 151 28.80 -15.23 -12.85
CA GLN A 151 29.41 -14.03 -13.42
C GLN A 151 28.37 -13.18 -14.15
N LYS A 152 28.57 -11.85 -14.15
CA LYS A 152 27.68 -10.88 -14.84
C LYS A 152 27.43 -11.22 -16.31
N SER A 153 28.43 -11.77 -17.00
CA SER A 153 28.33 -12.22 -18.40
C SER A 153 27.33 -13.36 -18.59
N GLN A 154 27.22 -14.29 -17.64
CA GLN A 154 26.30 -15.42 -17.70
C GLN A 154 24.84 -14.99 -17.51
N ILE A 155 24.62 -13.92 -16.72
CA ILE A 155 23.29 -13.35 -16.47
C ILE A 155 22.78 -12.63 -17.73
N LEU A 156 23.64 -11.88 -18.42
CA LEU A 156 23.26 -11.12 -19.62
C LEU A 156 22.88 -12.02 -20.80
N HIS A 157 23.61 -13.11 -21.02
CA HIS A 157 23.31 -14.04 -22.12
C HIS A 157 21.99 -14.80 -21.93
N ALA A 158 21.57 -15.04 -20.69
CA ALA A 158 20.29 -15.69 -20.41
C ALA A 158 19.08 -14.78 -20.68
N HIS A 159 19.22 -13.47 -20.42
CA HIS A 159 18.13 -12.51 -20.62
C HIS A 159 17.87 -12.22 -22.10
N HIS A 160 18.88 -12.36 -22.97
CA HIS A 160 18.74 -12.24 -24.43
C HIS A 160 18.23 -13.50 -25.13
N ALA A 161 18.36 -14.68 -24.51
CA ALA A 161 17.86 -15.94 -25.08
C ALA A 161 16.36 -16.20 -24.78
N SER A 162 15.74 -15.34 -23.96
CA SER A 162 14.36 -15.49 -23.47
C SER A 162 13.41 -14.37 -23.94
N ALA A 163 13.86 -13.52 -24.87
CA ALA A 163 13.08 -12.48 -25.55
C ALA A 163 12.92 -12.85 -27.03
#